data_AF-A0A914VVG9-F1
#
_entry.id   AF-A0A914VVG9-F1
#
_cell.length_a   1.000
_cell.length_b   1.000
_cell.length_c   1.000
_cell.angle_alpha   90.00
_cell.angle_beta   90.00
_cell.angle_gamma   90.00
#
_symmetry.space_group_name_H-M   'P 1'
#
loop_
_entity.id
_entity.type
_entity.pdbx_description
1 polymer ?
#
loop_
_entity_poly.entity_id
_entity_poly.type
_entity_poly.pdbx_seq_one_letter_code
_entity_poly.pdbx_strand_id
1 'polypeptide(L)'
;MADSKQYGFETDAMTLQRFVLQEQRKYPDATGDLTNLLTSLLTAVKAISSAVRKAGLAQLYGIAGTTNVQEEEVKKLDVLSNELMINMLSSSYTTCALVSEENKDVIQVDAGHQGKYIVAFDPLDGSSNIDCLVSIGTIFGIWRKTSEGDVAMSDVLQSGRKMVAAGYALYGSATMVVLSTGHGVNGFMLDPSLGEFILTNPNMKCKPRGKVYSLNEGYGKKWSKGLAEYIRTLKDPADGKPPYGQRYVGSMVADVHRTLLNGGIFMYPATSEAPKGKVNTEFLFKF
;
A
#
# COMPACT_ATOMS: atom_id res chain seq x y z
N MET A 1 19.99 34.23 -2.18
CA MET A 1 18.70 34.22 -1.46
C MET A 1 19.00 33.88 -0.02
N ALA A 2 18.48 34.66 0.94
CA ALA A 2 18.65 34.32 2.35
C ALA A 2 17.95 32.98 2.64
N ASP A 3 18.66 32.05 3.28
CA ASP A 3 18.15 30.72 3.58
C ASP A 3 17.09 30.86 4.69
N SER A 4 15.81 30.65 4.34
CA SER A 4 14.69 30.74 5.28
C SER A 4 14.83 29.79 6.48
N LYS A 5 15.72 28.79 6.37
CA LYS A 5 16.17 27.93 7.47
C LYS A 5 16.75 28.70 8.66
N GLN A 6 17.36 29.87 8.45
CA GLN A 6 17.85 30.70 9.55
C GLN A 6 16.72 31.17 10.49
N TYR A 7 15.49 31.22 9.99
CA TYR A 7 14.30 31.62 10.74
C TYR A 7 13.43 30.44 11.19
N GLY A 8 13.87 29.20 10.95
CA GLY A 8 13.16 27.99 11.40
C GLY A 8 11.92 27.61 10.57
N PHE A 9 11.68 28.25 9.42
CA PHE A 9 10.56 27.92 8.53
C PHE A 9 11.06 27.47 7.15
N GLU A 10 10.55 26.35 6.67
CA GLU A 10 10.85 25.82 5.33
C GLU A 10 9.76 26.23 4.35
N THR A 11 10.12 27.08 3.38
CA THR A 11 9.21 27.62 2.36
C THR A 11 9.36 26.92 1.00
N ASP A 12 10.40 26.11 0.81
CA ASP A 12 10.65 25.35 -0.42
C ASP A 12 10.41 23.85 -0.21
N ALA A 13 9.20 23.50 0.22
CA ALA A 13 8.84 22.12 0.50
C ALA A 13 8.85 21.25 -0.77
N MET A 14 9.39 20.04 -0.66
CA MET A 14 9.37 19.05 -1.75
C MET A 14 8.04 18.30 -1.75
N THR A 15 7.14 18.67 -2.65
CA THR A 15 5.90 17.91 -2.86
C THR A 15 6.17 16.60 -3.61
N LEU A 16 5.29 15.62 -3.45
CA LEU A 16 5.38 14.34 -4.16
C LEU A 16 5.34 14.54 -5.68
N GLN A 17 4.47 15.44 -6.17
CA GLN A 17 4.43 15.79 -7.60
C GLN A 17 5.77 16.36 -8.08
N ARG A 18 6.37 17.29 -7.33
CA ARG A 18 7.70 17.84 -7.65
C ARG A 18 8.77 16.77 -7.63
N PHE A 19 8.73 15.86 -6.64
CA PHE A 19 9.66 14.74 -6.53
C PHE A 19 9.58 13.83 -7.76
N VAL A 20 8.39 13.40 -8.17
CA VAL A 20 8.20 12.51 -9.33
C VAL A 20 8.61 13.21 -10.62
N LEU A 21 8.30 14.50 -10.78
CA LEU A 21 8.76 15.29 -11.93
C LEU A 21 10.29 15.40 -11.98
N GLN A 22 10.96 15.55 -10.83
CA GLN A 22 12.43 15.56 -10.76
C GLN A 22 13.02 14.19 -11.11
N GLU A 23 12.41 13.10 -10.65
CA GLU A 23 12.83 11.75 -11.03
C GLU A 23 12.62 11.49 -12.52
N GLN A 24 11.48 11.90 -13.10
CA GLN A 24 11.20 11.76 -14.53
C GLN A 24 12.28 12.44 -15.39
N ARG A 25 12.74 13.63 -15.01
CA ARG A 25 13.77 14.39 -15.75
C ARG A 25 15.11 13.67 -15.86
N LYS A 26 15.37 12.64 -15.04
CA LYS A 26 16.57 11.81 -15.16
C LYS A 26 16.52 10.84 -16.35
N TYR A 27 15.36 10.67 -16.98
CA TYR A 27 15.13 9.75 -18.09
C TYR A 27 14.65 10.53 -19.33
N PRO A 28 15.52 10.76 -20.34
CA PRO A 28 15.17 11.53 -21.54
C PRO A 28 13.96 10.98 -22.30
N ASP A 29 13.77 9.66 -22.29
CA ASP A 29 12.68 8.98 -23.02
C ASP A 29 11.36 8.91 -22.22
N ALA A 30 11.31 9.49 -21.02
CA ALA A 30 10.12 9.42 -20.18
C ALA A 30 9.03 10.40 -20.67
N THR A 31 7.94 9.84 -21.20
CA THR A 31 6.79 10.57 -21.76
C THR A 31 5.97 11.35 -20.72
N GLY A 32 6.10 11.01 -19.43
CA GLY A 32 5.29 11.59 -18.34
C GLY A 32 4.10 10.74 -17.92
N ASP A 33 3.83 9.62 -18.60
CA ASP A 33 2.66 8.77 -18.31
C ASP A 33 2.67 8.25 -16.85
N LEU A 34 3.83 7.86 -16.33
CA LEU A 34 3.93 7.40 -14.93
C LEU A 34 3.65 8.53 -13.94
N THR A 35 4.05 9.75 -14.27
CA THR A 35 3.79 10.96 -13.45
C THR A 35 2.29 11.25 -13.41
N ASN A 36 1.61 11.15 -14.55
CA ASN A 36 0.15 11.31 -14.64
C ASN A 36 -0.57 10.21 -13.87
N LEU A 37 -0.16 8.95 -14.03
CA LEU A 37 -0.70 7.81 -13.28
C LEU A 37 -0.61 8.01 -11.76
N LEU A 38 0.58 8.38 -11.27
CA LEU A 38 0.78 8.65 -9.85
C LEU A 38 -0.07 9.83 -9.38
N THR A 39 -0.26 10.86 -10.21
CA THR A 39 -1.12 12.00 -9.86
C THR A 39 -2.59 11.59 -9.69
N SER A 40 -3.11 10.77 -10.60
CA SER A 40 -4.46 10.20 -10.47
C SER A 40 -4.60 9.31 -9.23
N LEU A 41 -3.62 8.44 -8.99
CA LEU A 41 -3.59 7.58 -7.82
C LEU A 41 -3.61 8.39 -6.51
N LEU A 42 -2.80 9.44 -6.42
CA LEU A 42 -2.75 10.30 -5.23
C LEU A 42 -4.05 11.08 -5.02
N THR A 43 -4.77 11.38 -6.10
CA THR A 43 -6.10 11.99 -6.02
C THR A 43 -7.10 11.03 -5.39
N ALA A 44 -7.10 9.75 -5.80
CA ALA A 44 -7.89 8.71 -5.14
C ALA A 44 -7.50 8.56 -3.66
N VAL A 45 -6.21 8.51 -3.34
CA VAL A 45 -5.73 8.43 -1.95
C VAL A 45 -6.22 9.61 -1.10
N LYS A 46 -6.22 10.85 -1.63
CA LYS A 46 -6.78 12.01 -0.91
C LYS A 46 -8.28 11.89 -0.68
N ALA A 47 -9.03 11.41 -1.68
CA ALA A 47 -10.47 11.19 -1.56
C ALA A 47 -10.80 10.11 -0.51
N ILE A 48 -10.10 8.98 -0.54
CA ILE A 48 -10.24 7.89 0.45
C ILE A 48 -9.87 8.40 1.85
N SER A 49 -8.73 9.07 1.98
CA SER A 49 -8.25 9.70 3.22
C SER A 49 -9.29 10.66 3.85
N SER A 50 -10.01 11.41 3.01
CA SER A 50 -11.11 12.28 3.44
C SER A 50 -12.35 11.49 3.87
N ALA A 51 -12.70 10.43 3.14
CA ALA A 51 -13.82 9.55 3.48
C ALA A 51 -13.59 8.80 4.80
N VAL A 52 -12.41 8.19 4.99
CA VAL A 52 -12.00 7.48 6.20
C VAL A 52 -12.14 8.36 7.44
N ARG A 53 -11.66 9.62 7.37
CA ARG A 53 -11.74 10.57 8.51
C ARG A 53 -13.15 10.97 8.90
N LYS A 54 -14.13 10.78 8.01
CA LYS A 54 -15.53 11.17 8.21
C LYS A 54 -16.47 9.97 8.23
N ALA A 55 -15.95 8.75 8.24
CA ALA A 55 -16.74 7.55 7.98
C ALA A 55 -17.89 7.37 8.99
N GLY A 56 -17.66 7.66 10.27
CA GLY A 56 -18.71 7.61 11.30
C GLY A 56 -19.76 8.71 11.18
N LEU A 57 -19.39 9.89 10.67
CA LEU A 57 -20.31 11.01 10.48
C LEU A 57 -21.17 10.84 9.22
N ALA A 58 -20.59 10.25 8.17
CA ALA A 58 -21.22 10.04 6.88
C ALA A 58 -21.98 8.70 6.78
N GLN A 59 -22.16 7.98 7.90
CA GLN A 59 -22.79 6.65 7.96
C GLN A 59 -22.17 5.64 6.96
N LEU A 60 -20.85 5.77 6.76
CA LEU A 60 -20.05 4.88 5.91
C LEU A 60 -19.60 3.62 6.67
N TYR A 61 -19.90 3.51 7.96
CA TYR A 61 -19.73 2.27 8.72
C TYR A 61 -20.85 1.28 8.40
N GLY A 62 -20.48 0.00 8.47
CA GLY A 62 -21.37 -1.12 8.23
C GLY A 62 -21.23 -1.78 6.86
N ILE A 63 -21.97 -2.87 6.73
CA ILE A 63 -21.92 -3.80 5.61
C ILE A 63 -22.61 -3.17 4.40
N ALA A 64 -22.04 -3.35 3.22
CA ALA A 64 -22.62 -2.97 1.93
C ALA A 64 -23.75 -3.91 1.48
N GLY A 65 -23.99 -5.00 2.22
CA GLY A 65 -24.96 -6.04 1.91
C GLY A 65 -24.46 -7.08 0.90
N THR A 66 -23.18 -7.04 0.54
CA THR A 66 -22.53 -7.95 -0.41
C THR A 66 -21.36 -8.69 0.23
N THR A 67 -21.01 -9.84 -0.34
CA THR A 67 -19.83 -10.64 0.03
C THR A 67 -18.81 -10.54 -1.11
N ASN A 68 -17.53 -10.30 -0.81
CA ASN A 68 -16.49 -10.22 -1.83
C ASN A 68 -16.05 -11.61 -2.32
N VAL A 69 -15.09 -11.63 -3.24
CA VAL A 69 -14.52 -12.84 -3.86
C VAL A 69 -13.78 -13.75 -2.87
N GLN A 70 -13.55 -13.27 -1.65
CA GLN A 70 -12.87 -13.98 -0.56
C GLN A 70 -13.83 -14.41 0.55
N GLU A 71 -15.14 -14.34 0.30
CA GLU A 71 -16.19 -14.69 1.25
C GLU A 71 -16.21 -13.79 2.51
N GLU A 72 -15.62 -12.60 2.43
CA GLU A 72 -15.65 -11.60 3.51
C GLU A 72 -16.81 -10.61 3.31
N GLU A 73 -17.38 -10.13 4.43
CA GLU A 73 -18.44 -9.10 4.42
C GLU A 73 -17.87 -7.76 3.92
N VAL A 74 -18.37 -7.28 2.78
CA VAL A 74 -17.91 -6.02 2.18
C VAL A 74 -18.42 -4.84 2.99
N LYS A 75 -17.55 -3.92 3.38
CA LYS A 75 -17.96 -2.67 4.02
C LYS A 75 -18.19 -1.59 2.97
N LYS A 76 -19.07 -0.62 3.27
CA LYS A 76 -19.35 0.48 2.34
C LYS A 76 -18.09 1.26 1.93
N LEU A 77 -17.13 1.37 2.84
CA LEU A 77 -15.88 2.08 2.60
C LEU A 77 -14.97 1.31 1.63
N ASP A 78 -15.04 -0.01 1.62
CA ASP A 78 -14.35 -0.86 0.64
C ASP A 78 -14.88 -0.56 -0.77
N VAL A 79 -16.20 -0.59 -0.95
CA VAL A 79 -16.85 -0.24 -2.24
C VAL A 79 -16.47 1.16 -2.70
N LEU A 80 -16.56 2.16 -1.81
CA LEU A 80 -16.21 3.54 -2.14
C LEU A 80 -14.74 3.67 -2.57
N SER A 81 -13.83 3.04 -1.82
CA SER A 81 -12.40 3.10 -2.10
C SER A 81 -12.04 2.42 -3.42
N ASN A 82 -12.69 1.29 -3.71
CA ASN A 82 -12.53 0.57 -4.96
C ASN A 82 -13.00 1.39 -6.16
N GLU A 83 -14.21 1.96 -6.10
CA GLU A 83 -14.74 2.82 -7.17
C GLU A 83 -13.86 4.06 -7.40
N LEU A 84 -13.38 4.70 -6.34
CA LEU A 84 -12.47 5.85 -6.45
C LEU A 84 -11.16 5.47 -7.17
N MET A 85 -10.57 4.33 -6.81
CA MET A 85 -9.35 3.84 -7.44
C MET A 85 -9.59 3.51 -8.92
N ILE A 86 -10.63 2.73 -9.24
CA ILE A 86 -10.98 2.37 -10.62
C ILE A 86 -11.20 3.62 -11.47
N ASN A 87 -12.02 4.55 -11.00
CA ASN A 87 -12.37 5.74 -11.76
C ASN A 87 -11.17 6.65 -12.01
N MET A 88 -10.35 6.92 -10.98
CA MET A 88 -9.17 7.78 -11.12
C MET A 88 -8.09 7.14 -11.99
N LEU A 89 -7.88 5.83 -11.89
CA LEU A 89 -6.86 5.14 -12.67
C LEU A 89 -7.29 5.00 -14.14
N SER A 90 -8.54 4.61 -14.42
CA SER A 90 -9.05 4.52 -15.79
C SER A 90 -9.08 5.89 -16.50
N SER A 91 -9.45 6.96 -15.79
CA SER A 91 -9.45 8.33 -16.34
C SER A 91 -8.06 8.97 -16.46
N SER A 92 -6.99 8.26 -16.05
CA SER A 92 -5.61 8.76 -16.20
C SER A 92 -5.08 8.70 -17.63
N TYR A 93 -5.73 7.95 -18.53
CA TYR A 93 -5.25 7.63 -19.88
C TYR A 93 -3.89 6.93 -19.91
N THR A 94 -3.47 6.33 -18.79
CA THR A 94 -2.13 5.73 -18.65
C THR A 94 -2.16 4.24 -18.33
N THR A 95 -3.34 3.71 -17.98
CA THR A 95 -3.53 2.29 -17.62
C THR A 95 -4.26 1.54 -18.73
N CYS A 96 -3.93 0.26 -18.94
CA CYS A 96 -4.69 -0.64 -19.82
C CYS A 96 -5.50 -1.69 -19.06
N ALA A 97 -5.07 -2.06 -17.86
CA ALA A 97 -5.81 -2.99 -17.02
C ALA A 97 -5.60 -2.72 -15.53
N LEU A 98 -6.61 -3.03 -14.74
CA LEU A 98 -6.62 -2.89 -13.30
C LEU A 98 -6.97 -4.23 -12.66
N VAL A 99 -6.33 -4.51 -11.52
CA VAL A 99 -6.59 -5.68 -10.69
C VAL A 99 -6.88 -5.18 -9.29
N SER A 100 -8.10 -5.41 -8.81
CA SER A 100 -8.52 -5.02 -7.46
C SER A 100 -8.75 -6.25 -6.62
N GLU A 101 -8.41 -6.17 -5.35
CA GLU A 101 -8.78 -7.17 -4.33
C GLU A 101 -10.32 -7.39 -4.27
N GLU A 102 -11.09 -6.33 -4.56
CA GLU A 102 -12.56 -6.33 -4.47
C GLU A 102 -13.27 -6.78 -5.77
N ASN A 103 -12.51 -7.04 -6.84
CA ASN A 103 -13.07 -7.46 -8.14
C ASN A 103 -12.57 -8.84 -8.53
N LYS A 104 -13.50 -9.71 -8.95
CA LYS A 104 -13.18 -11.08 -9.38
C LYS A 104 -12.36 -11.13 -10.65
N ASP A 105 -12.76 -10.31 -11.62
CA ASP A 105 -12.19 -10.31 -12.95
C ASP A 105 -11.30 -9.09 -13.14
N VAL A 106 -10.30 -9.23 -14.01
CA VAL A 106 -9.45 -8.12 -14.43
C VAL A 106 -10.32 -7.05 -15.08
N ILE A 107 -10.16 -5.80 -14.65
CA ILE A 107 -10.87 -4.67 -15.22
C ILE A 107 -10.04 -4.17 -16.41
N GLN A 108 -10.50 -4.45 -17.62
CA GLN A 108 -9.89 -3.90 -18.82
C GLN A 108 -10.37 -2.46 -19.03
N VAL A 109 -9.42 -1.54 -19.21
CA VAL A 109 -9.72 -0.13 -19.46
C VAL A 109 -10.23 0.02 -20.90
N ASP A 110 -11.25 0.83 -21.11
CA ASP A 110 -11.83 1.09 -22.43
C ASP A 110 -10.75 1.56 -23.43
N ALA A 111 -10.82 1.08 -24.68
CA ALA A 111 -9.79 1.33 -25.70
C ALA A 111 -9.43 2.83 -25.89
N GLY A 112 -10.41 3.74 -25.75
CA GLY A 112 -10.18 5.19 -25.84
C GLY A 112 -9.43 5.82 -24.67
N HIS A 113 -9.28 5.08 -23.56
CA HIS A 113 -8.65 5.50 -22.31
C HIS A 113 -7.39 4.68 -21.97
N GLN A 114 -6.95 3.79 -22.87
CA GLN A 114 -5.83 2.90 -22.58
C GLN A 114 -4.47 3.61 -22.63
N GLY A 115 -3.64 3.29 -21.65
CA GLY A 115 -2.20 3.55 -21.70
C GLY A 115 -1.38 2.27 -21.57
N LYS A 116 -0.15 2.37 -21.06
CA LYS A 116 0.84 1.28 -21.07
C LYS A 116 1.05 0.59 -19.72
N TYR A 117 0.31 0.98 -18.67
CA TYR A 117 0.49 0.45 -17.32
C TYR A 117 -0.63 -0.49 -16.89
N ILE A 118 -0.27 -1.43 -16.03
CA ILE A 118 -1.19 -2.30 -15.31
C ILE A 118 -1.03 -1.98 -13.83
N VAL A 119 -2.14 -1.80 -13.12
CA VAL A 119 -2.13 -1.48 -11.70
C VAL A 119 -2.88 -2.55 -10.93
N ALA A 120 -2.18 -3.22 -10.02
CA ALA A 120 -2.82 -4.06 -9.01
C ALA A 120 -2.91 -3.29 -7.70
N PHE A 121 -4.06 -3.33 -7.03
CA PHE A 121 -4.25 -2.61 -5.79
C PHE A 121 -5.17 -3.34 -4.81
N ASP A 122 -4.91 -3.11 -3.53
CA ASP A 122 -5.85 -3.33 -2.44
C ASP A 122 -6.38 -1.93 -2.06
N PRO A 123 -7.65 -1.62 -2.36
CA PRO A 123 -8.18 -0.28 -2.18
C PRO A 123 -8.28 0.09 -0.69
N LEU A 124 -8.48 -0.89 0.20
CA LEU A 124 -8.62 -0.65 1.64
C LEU A 124 -8.13 -1.84 2.52
N ASP A 125 -6.81 -1.96 2.67
CA ASP A 125 -6.19 -2.94 3.58
C ASP A 125 -6.59 -2.68 5.04
N GLY A 126 -6.96 -3.77 5.71
CA GLY A 126 -7.37 -3.75 7.11
C GLY A 126 -8.83 -3.34 7.30
N SER A 127 -9.69 -3.54 6.30
CA SER A 127 -11.12 -3.21 6.34
C SER A 127 -11.84 -3.72 7.60
N SER A 128 -11.45 -4.90 8.12
CA SER A 128 -11.95 -5.45 9.39
C SER A 128 -11.84 -4.48 10.57
N ASN A 129 -10.87 -3.57 10.54
CA ASN A 129 -10.53 -2.62 11.59
C ASN A 129 -11.21 -1.24 11.47
N ILE A 130 -11.98 -1.00 10.41
CA ILE A 130 -12.63 0.29 10.15
C ILE A 130 -13.50 0.74 11.34
N ASP A 131 -14.36 -0.15 11.85
CA ASP A 131 -15.34 0.21 12.90
C ASP A 131 -14.68 0.49 14.25
N CYS A 132 -13.46 -0.02 14.46
CA CYS A 132 -12.67 0.22 15.67
C CYS A 132 -11.70 1.41 15.54
N LEU A 133 -11.74 2.16 14.44
CA LEU A 133 -10.90 3.34 14.18
C LEU A 133 -9.39 3.06 14.24
N VAL A 134 -8.99 1.82 14.00
CA VAL A 134 -7.58 1.45 13.91
C VAL A 134 -7.06 1.82 12.51
N SER A 135 -5.74 1.97 12.39
CA SER A 135 -5.11 2.34 11.11
C SER A 135 -5.37 1.31 10.03
N ILE A 136 -5.69 1.81 8.83
CA ILE A 136 -5.96 1.08 7.59
C ILE A 136 -5.16 1.73 6.45
N GLY A 137 -5.25 1.23 5.22
CA GLY A 137 -4.47 1.79 4.12
C GLY A 137 -4.90 1.34 2.73
N THR A 138 -4.17 1.79 1.71
CA THR A 138 -4.32 1.34 0.32
C THR A 138 -2.96 0.83 -0.14
N ILE A 139 -2.91 -0.31 -0.82
CA ILE A 139 -1.65 -0.90 -1.34
C ILE A 139 -1.72 -0.91 -2.85
N PHE A 140 -0.61 -0.64 -3.55
CA PHE A 140 -0.58 -0.69 -5.00
C PHE A 140 0.78 -1.15 -5.55
N GLY A 141 0.72 -1.82 -6.70
CA GLY A 141 1.85 -2.15 -7.56
C GLY A 141 1.55 -1.75 -9.00
N ILE A 142 2.58 -1.30 -9.72
CA ILE A 142 2.47 -0.83 -11.10
C ILE A 142 3.45 -1.61 -11.97
N TRP A 143 2.95 -2.18 -13.05
CA TRP A 143 3.72 -2.87 -14.08
C TRP A 143 3.54 -2.19 -15.42
N ARG A 144 4.51 -2.38 -16.31
CA ARG A 144 4.36 -2.01 -17.72
C ARG A 144 3.82 -3.21 -18.50
N LYS A 145 2.87 -2.97 -19.40
CA LYS A 145 2.40 -3.97 -20.36
C LYS A 145 3.57 -4.48 -21.22
N THR A 146 3.57 -5.76 -21.56
CA THR A 146 4.65 -6.42 -22.30
C THR A 146 4.25 -6.90 -23.69
N SER A 147 2.97 -7.19 -23.91
CA SER A 147 2.43 -7.61 -25.21
C SER A 147 2.12 -6.44 -26.13
N GLU A 148 2.13 -6.72 -27.42
CA GLU A 148 1.55 -5.86 -28.47
C GLU A 148 0.05 -6.18 -28.62
N GLY A 149 -0.79 -5.19 -28.94
CA GLY A 149 -2.23 -5.40 -29.18
C GLY A 149 -3.10 -5.23 -27.93
N ASP A 150 -4.08 -6.11 -27.71
CA ASP A 150 -4.97 -6.10 -26.53
C ASP A 150 -4.28 -6.58 -25.26
N VAL A 151 -4.88 -6.37 -24.08
CA VAL A 151 -4.30 -6.84 -22.81
C VAL A 151 -4.41 -8.37 -22.74
N ALA A 152 -3.28 -9.05 -22.62
CA ALA A 152 -3.24 -10.49 -22.38
C ALA A 152 -3.12 -10.79 -20.88
N MET A 153 -3.60 -11.95 -20.46
CA MET A 153 -3.44 -12.39 -19.06
C MET A 153 -1.97 -12.49 -18.64
N SER A 154 -1.06 -12.77 -19.58
CA SER A 154 0.39 -12.76 -19.33
C SER A 154 0.96 -11.37 -19.00
N ASP A 155 0.28 -10.29 -19.39
CA ASP A 155 0.67 -8.94 -18.97
C ASP A 155 0.24 -8.65 -17.52
N VAL A 156 -0.84 -9.27 -17.06
CA VAL A 156 -1.37 -9.10 -15.72
C VAL A 156 -0.60 -9.97 -14.72
N LEU A 157 -0.30 -11.21 -15.10
CA LEU A 157 0.40 -12.20 -14.26
C LEU A 157 1.93 -12.07 -14.34
N GLN A 158 2.42 -10.85 -14.17
CA GLN A 158 3.85 -10.56 -14.16
C GLN A 158 4.46 -10.71 -12.77
N SER A 159 5.74 -11.12 -12.72
CA SER A 159 6.44 -11.19 -11.44
C SER A 159 6.58 -9.81 -10.78
N GLY A 160 6.51 -9.77 -9.44
CA GLY A 160 6.72 -8.54 -8.68
C GLY A 160 8.09 -7.89 -8.91
N ARG A 161 9.09 -8.64 -9.36
CA ARG A 161 10.41 -8.09 -9.77
C ARG A 161 10.35 -7.16 -10.99
N LYS A 162 9.26 -7.21 -11.75
CA LYS A 162 9.02 -6.37 -12.94
C LYS A 162 8.22 -5.09 -12.61
N MET A 163 7.86 -4.86 -11.34
CA MET A 163 7.19 -3.61 -10.96
C MET A 163 8.06 -2.41 -11.32
N VAL A 164 7.45 -1.41 -11.95
CA VAL A 164 8.08 -0.12 -12.25
C VAL A 164 7.91 0.88 -11.11
N ALA A 165 6.84 0.70 -10.32
CA ALA A 165 6.61 1.43 -9.08
C ALA A 165 5.72 0.62 -8.14
N ALA A 166 5.85 0.82 -6.85
CA ALA A 166 4.99 0.23 -5.85
C ALA A 166 4.94 1.11 -4.60
N GLY A 167 3.89 0.95 -3.81
CA GLY A 167 3.75 1.74 -2.60
C GLY A 167 2.49 1.40 -1.83
N TYR A 168 2.26 2.22 -0.81
CA TYR A 168 1.04 2.18 -0.02
C TYR A 168 0.71 3.57 0.53
N ALA A 169 -0.57 3.81 0.76
CA ALA A 169 -1.07 4.89 1.59
C ALA A 169 -1.45 4.32 2.97
N LEU A 170 -1.00 4.97 4.04
CA LEU A 170 -1.40 4.68 5.41
C LEU A 170 -2.38 5.76 5.88
N TYR A 171 -3.57 5.35 6.30
CA TYR A 171 -4.59 6.19 6.93
C TYR A 171 -4.54 5.97 8.45
N GLY A 172 -3.50 6.51 9.08
CA GLY A 172 -3.30 6.44 10.53
C GLY A 172 -3.67 7.75 11.23
N SER A 173 -2.94 8.07 12.30
CA SER A 173 -3.03 9.38 12.97
C SER A 173 -2.74 10.56 12.02
N ALA A 174 -1.90 10.32 11.01
CA ALA A 174 -1.71 11.15 9.83
C ALA A 174 -1.83 10.27 8.58
N THR A 175 -2.04 10.91 7.42
CA THR A 175 -1.98 10.19 6.14
C THR A 175 -0.60 10.30 5.54
N MET A 176 -0.01 9.16 5.19
CA MET A 176 1.29 9.08 4.53
C MET A 176 1.19 8.21 3.29
N VAL A 177 1.86 8.60 2.22
CA VAL A 177 2.16 7.74 1.07
C VAL A 177 3.62 7.34 1.13
N VAL A 178 3.90 6.04 1.06
CA VAL A 178 5.24 5.49 0.88
C VAL A 178 5.34 4.97 -0.54
N LEU A 179 6.33 5.46 -1.29
CA LEU A 179 6.49 5.20 -2.72
C LEU A 179 7.91 4.76 -3.04
N SER A 180 8.03 3.76 -3.92
CA SER A 180 9.27 3.39 -4.59
C SER A 180 9.05 3.30 -6.10
N THR A 181 10.00 3.85 -6.86
CA THR A 181 10.09 3.75 -8.33
C THR A 181 11.34 2.98 -8.77
N GLY A 182 11.87 2.11 -7.90
CA GLY A 182 13.08 1.32 -8.14
C GLY A 182 14.39 1.95 -7.61
N HIS A 183 14.39 3.24 -7.26
CA HIS A 183 15.58 3.97 -6.80
C HIS A 183 15.46 4.45 -5.35
N GLY A 184 15.10 3.53 -4.45
CA GLY A 184 14.88 3.81 -3.03
C GLY A 184 13.41 3.94 -2.67
N VAL A 185 13.16 4.24 -1.40
CA VAL A 185 11.83 4.33 -0.81
C VAL A 185 11.69 5.69 -0.14
N ASN A 186 10.60 6.40 -0.39
CA ASN A 186 10.37 7.74 0.15
C ASN A 186 8.97 7.85 0.75
N GLY A 187 8.86 8.50 1.90
CA GLY A 187 7.61 8.73 2.61
C GLY A 187 7.18 10.20 2.52
N PHE A 188 5.93 10.41 2.13
CA PHE A 188 5.32 11.73 1.95
C PHE A 188 4.08 11.86 2.83
N MET A 189 4.05 12.86 3.69
CA MET A 189 2.91 13.11 4.57
C MET A 189 1.92 14.08 3.91
N LEU A 190 0.64 13.79 4.01
CA LEU A 190 -0.41 14.68 3.53
C LEU A 190 -0.52 15.88 4.49
N ASP A 191 -0.35 17.08 3.96
CA ASP A 191 -0.82 18.32 4.58
C ASP A 191 -2.30 18.51 4.21
N PRO A 192 -3.24 18.37 5.15
CA PRO A 192 -4.67 18.48 4.85
C PRO A 192 -5.11 19.90 4.50
N SER A 193 -4.38 20.94 4.93
CA SER A 193 -4.69 22.33 4.66
C SER A 193 -4.31 22.73 3.23
N LEU A 194 -3.24 22.13 2.70
CA LEU A 194 -2.79 22.34 1.31
C LEU A 194 -3.39 21.31 0.34
N GLY A 195 -3.75 20.13 0.83
CA GLY A 195 -4.13 19.00 -0.01
C GLY A 195 -2.94 18.40 -0.77
N GLU A 196 -1.73 18.55 -0.24
CA GLU A 196 -0.47 18.16 -0.87
C GLU A 196 0.32 17.16 -0.03
N PHE A 197 1.00 16.24 -0.71
CA PHE A 197 1.90 15.28 -0.07
C PHE A 197 3.32 15.85 -0.01
N ILE A 198 3.83 16.10 1.18
CA ILE A 198 5.15 16.69 1.42
C ILE A 198 6.14 15.60 1.81
N LEU A 199 7.34 15.61 1.21
CA LEU A 199 8.41 14.69 1.54
C LEU A 199 8.88 14.90 3.00
N THR A 200 8.60 13.91 3.86
CA THR A 200 9.02 13.94 5.27
C THR A 200 10.07 12.87 5.59
N ASN A 201 10.14 11.81 4.79
CA ASN A 201 11.02 10.67 5.03
C ASN A 201 11.76 10.26 3.74
N PRO A 202 12.82 10.99 3.36
CA PRO A 202 13.63 10.62 2.21
C PRO A 202 14.45 9.34 2.47
N ASN A 203 14.64 8.52 1.44
CA ASN A 203 15.54 7.36 1.45
C ASN A 203 15.34 6.41 2.65
N MET A 204 14.07 6.07 2.93
CA MET A 204 13.70 5.16 4.00
C MET A 204 14.41 3.82 3.86
N LYS A 205 14.99 3.33 4.95
CA LYS A 205 15.64 2.02 5.04
C LYS A 205 15.18 1.30 6.30
N CYS A 206 14.84 0.03 6.15
CA CYS A 206 14.60 -0.83 7.30
C CYS A 206 15.91 -1.03 8.07
N LYS A 207 15.84 -0.96 9.40
CA LYS A 207 17.00 -1.26 10.24
C LYS A 207 17.42 -2.72 10.04
N PRO A 208 18.73 -3.03 9.97
CA PRO A 208 19.19 -4.41 9.77
C PRO A 208 18.69 -5.39 10.86
N ARG A 209 18.41 -4.87 12.05
CA ARG A 209 17.81 -5.63 13.16
C ARG A 209 16.87 -4.75 13.97
N GLY A 210 15.67 -5.25 14.24
CA GLY A 210 14.72 -4.64 15.17
C GLY A 210 14.56 -5.42 16.47
N LYS A 211 13.62 -4.96 17.31
CA LYS A 211 13.27 -5.54 18.62
C LYS A 211 11.78 -5.85 18.75
N VAL A 212 11.07 -5.90 17.62
CA VAL A 212 9.63 -6.14 17.56
C VAL A 212 9.34 -7.28 16.60
N TYR A 213 8.40 -8.15 16.98
CA TYR A 213 7.82 -9.12 16.07
C TYR A 213 6.30 -8.91 15.99
N SER A 214 5.75 -9.17 14.81
CA SER A 214 4.36 -8.90 14.49
C SER A 214 3.73 -10.07 13.77
N LEU A 215 2.81 -10.74 14.46
CA LEU A 215 1.96 -11.80 13.93
C LEU A 215 0.74 -11.99 14.84
N ASN A 216 -0.31 -12.61 14.30
CA ASN A 216 -1.45 -13.06 15.08
C ASN A 216 -1.11 -14.34 15.87
N GLU A 217 -0.90 -14.19 17.17
CA GLU A 217 -0.61 -15.31 18.09
C GLU A 217 -1.81 -16.24 18.35
N GLY A 218 -3.03 -15.82 17.99
CA GLY A 218 -4.22 -16.67 18.05
C GLY A 218 -4.11 -17.93 17.18
N TYR A 219 -3.27 -17.90 16.15
CA TYR A 219 -2.97 -19.07 15.32
C TYR A 219 -1.86 -19.98 15.89
N GLY A 220 -1.41 -19.75 17.13
CA GLY A 220 -0.31 -20.47 17.76
C GLY A 220 -0.36 -22.00 17.62
N LYS A 221 -1.55 -22.58 17.82
CA LYS A 221 -1.78 -24.04 17.69
C LYS A 221 -1.60 -24.58 16.27
N LYS A 222 -1.68 -23.73 15.25
CA LYS A 222 -1.64 -24.07 13.82
C LYS A 222 -0.27 -23.79 13.18
N TRP A 223 0.69 -23.30 13.95
CA TRP A 223 2.03 -22.98 13.43
C TRP A 223 2.85 -24.21 13.12
N SER A 224 3.74 -24.09 12.15
CA SER A 224 4.81 -25.06 11.96
C SER A 224 5.74 -25.07 13.18
N LYS A 225 6.40 -26.21 13.42
CA LYS A 225 7.38 -26.33 14.52
C LYS A 225 8.46 -25.26 14.45
N GLY A 226 8.94 -24.94 13.24
CA GLY A 226 9.97 -23.92 13.03
C GLY A 226 9.50 -22.51 13.40
N LEU A 227 8.26 -22.14 13.07
CA LEU A 227 7.72 -20.85 13.48
C LEU A 227 7.48 -20.79 14.99
N ALA A 228 6.90 -21.84 15.58
CA ALA A 228 6.68 -21.90 17.02
C ALA A 228 8.00 -21.77 17.80
N GLU A 229 9.05 -22.45 17.34
CA GLU A 229 10.39 -22.33 17.90
C GLU A 229 10.98 -20.93 17.71
N TYR A 230 10.85 -20.34 16.51
CA TYR A 230 11.29 -18.97 16.27
C TYR A 230 10.62 -17.98 17.24
N ILE A 231 9.29 -18.02 17.38
CA ILE A 231 8.57 -17.16 18.33
C ILE A 231 9.00 -17.43 19.78
N ARG A 232 9.24 -18.68 20.17
CA ARG A 232 9.78 -19.03 21.49
C ARG A 232 11.12 -18.33 21.73
N THR A 233 12.04 -18.39 20.77
CA THR A 233 13.37 -17.72 20.90
C THR A 233 13.30 -16.20 20.94
N LEU A 234 12.23 -15.59 20.41
CA LEU A 234 12.01 -14.14 20.51
C LEU A 234 11.47 -13.73 21.88
N LYS A 235 10.66 -14.59 22.51
CA LYS A 235 10.09 -14.39 23.85
C LYS A 235 11.06 -14.73 24.98
N ASP A 236 11.93 -15.71 24.76
CA ASP A 236 12.91 -16.19 25.72
C ASP A 236 14.28 -16.39 25.03
N PRO A 237 15.05 -15.32 24.83
CA PRO A 237 16.34 -15.39 24.15
C PRO A 237 17.42 -16.05 25.02
N ALA A 238 18.13 -17.04 24.47
CA ALA A 238 19.14 -17.83 25.19
C ALA A 238 20.37 -17.03 25.69
N ASP A 239 20.66 -15.87 25.10
CA ASP A 239 21.90 -15.10 25.36
C ASP A 239 21.74 -14.00 26.43
N GLY A 240 20.70 -14.05 27.27
CA GLY A 240 20.38 -12.98 28.22
C GLY A 240 19.98 -11.65 27.56
N LYS A 241 19.71 -11.67 26.25
CA LYS A 241 19.19 -10.51 25.50
C LYS A 241 17.74 -10.25 25.92
N PRO A 242 17.30 -8.98 25.94
CA PRO A 242 15.91 -8.68 26.24
C PRO A 242 14.98 -9.32 25.19
N PRO A 243 13.80 -9.80 25.61
CA PRO A 243 12.82 -10.34 24.69
C PRO A 243 12.35 -9.28 23.70
N TYR A 244 11.89 -9.72 22.54
CA TYR A 244 11.28 -8.83 21.56
C TYR A 244 9.88 -8.42 22.02
N GLY A 245 9.52 -7.17 21.77
CA GLY A 245 8.14 -6.71 21.99
C GLY A 245 7.20 -7.31 20.93
N GLN A 246 6.04 -7.79 21.37
CA GLN A 246 4.96 -8.17 20.45
C GLN A 246 4.16 -6.92 20.06
N ARG A 247 3.94 -6.72 18.75
CA ARG A 247 3.01 -5.71 18.24
C ARG A 247 2.24 -6.29 17.07
N TYR A 248 0.92 -6.22 17.09
CA TYR A 248 0.10 -6.64 15.96
C TYR A 248 -1.11 -5.71 15.89
N VAL A 249 -1.12 -4.83 14.88
CA VAL A 249 -2.21 -3.90 14.65
C VAL A 249 -3.39 -4.62 14.01
N GLY A 250 -3.10 -5.61 13.15
CA GLY A 250 -4.12 -6.35 12.43
C GLY A 250 -4.48 -5.74 11.08
N SER A 251 -3.72 -4.75 10.61
CA SER A 251 -3.74 -4.21 9.25
C SER A 251 -2.31 -4.31 8.71
N MET A 252 -2.15 -4.92 7.53
CA MET A 252 -0.85 -5.20 6.95
C MET A 252 -0.06 -3.90 6.74
N VAL A 253 -0.70 -2.86 6.19
CA VAL A 253 -0.04 -1.58 5.91
C VAL A 253 0.51 -0.93 7.18
N ALA A 254 -0.22 -1.00 8.30
CA ALA A 254 0.21 -0.42 9.58
C ALA A 254 1.37 -1.21 10.20
N ASP A 255 1.29 -2.55 10.18
CA ASP A 255 2.33 -3.42 10.71
C ASP A 255 3.61 -3.38 9.85
N VAL A 256 3.48 -3.32 8.52
CA VAL A 256 4.60 -3.14 7.58
C VAL A 256 5.23 -1.76 7.73
N HIS A 257 4.44 -0.69 7.82
CA HIS A 257 4.97 0.66 7.98
C HIS A 257 5.81 0.81 9.27
N ARG A 258 5.28 0.32 10.39
CA ARG A 258 6.04 0.28 11.66
C ARG A 258 7.32 -0.54 11.51
N THR A 259 7.26 -1.68 10.83
CA THR A 259 8.42 -2.55 10.61
C THR A 259 9.49 -1.86 9.77
N LEU A 260 9.10 -1.11 8.72
CA LEU A 260 10.01 -0.34 7.88
C LEU A 260 10.75 0.74 8.67
N LEU A 261 10.07 1.48 9.55
CA LEU A 261 10.68 2.56 10.33
C LEU A 261 11.48 2.08 11.54
N ASN A 262 10.92 1.15 12.30
CA ASN A 262 11.48 0.75 13.60
C ASN A 262 12.36 -0.49 13.51
N GLY A 263 12.36 -1.17 12.35
CA GLY A 263 12.91 -2.51 12.20
C GLY A 263 12.06 -3.55 12.93
N GLY A 264 12.38 -4.82 12.68
CA GLY A 264 11.69 -5.95 13.27
C GLY A 264 11.25 -6.92 12.18
N ILE A 265 10.22 -7.69 12.48
CA ILE A 265 9.67 -8.65 11.52
C ILE A 265 8.15 -8.67 11.60
N PHE A 266 7.51 -8.61 10.43
CA PHE A 266 6.09 -8.90 10.24
C PHE A 266 5.95 -10.25 9.58
N MET A 267 5.03 -11.08 10.06
CA MET A 267 4.81 -12.44 9.59
C MET A 267 3.32 -12.72 9.44
N TYR A 268 2.95 -13.23 8.26
CA TYR A 268 1.64 -13.80 8.00
C TYR A 268 1.82 -15.22 7.40
N PRO A 269 2.17 -16.21 8.23
CA PRO A 269 2.54 -17.55 7.76
C PRO A 269 1.32 -18.32 7.24
N ALA A 270 1.60 -19.38 6.48
CA ALA A 270 0.60 -20.41 6.21
C ALA A 270 0.10 -21.03 7.52
N THR A 271 -1.19 -21.37 7.55
CA THR A 271 -1.82 -22.14 8.63
C THR A 271 -2.41 -23.43 8.06
N SER A 272 -2.84 -24.35 8.91
CA SER A 272 -3.48 -25.60 8.46
C SER A 272 -4.74 -25.38 7.63
N GLU A 273 -5.47 -24.27 7.87
CA GLU A 273 -6.68 -23.90 7.14
C GLU A 273 -6.40 -22.97 5.95
N ALA A 274 -5.26 -22.26 5.96
CA ALA A 274 -4.76 -21.43 4.87
C ALA A 274 -3.33 -21.86 4.49
N PRO A 275 -3.17 -23.01 3.80
CA PRO A 275 -1.85 -23.59 3.52
C PRO A 275 -0.97 -22.73 2.60
N LYS A 276 -1.55 -21.76 1.88
CA LYS A 276 -0.83 -20.75 1.09
C LYS A 276 -0.59 -19.42 1.82
N GLY A 277 -1.08 -19.26 3.07
CA GLY A 277 -1.17 -17.98 3.79
C GLY A 277 -2.49 -17.25 3.50
N LYS A 278 -2.92 -16.34 4.39
CA LYS A 278 -4.14 -15.52 4.18
C LYS A 278 -3.87 -14.26 3.36
N VAL A 279 -2.70 -13.64 3.49
CA VAL A 279 -2.35 -12.48 2.64
C VAL A 279 -2.36 -12.97 1.21
N ASN A 280 -3.18 -12.35 0.36
CA ASN A 280 -3.33 -12.71 -1.05
C ASN A 280 -2.05 -12.42 -1.82
N THR A 281 -1.10 -13.35 -1.68
CA THR A 281 0.06 -13.36 -2.54
C THR A 281 -0.32 -13.70 -3.97
N GLU A 282 -1.47 -14.34 -4.22
CA GLU A 282 -1.90 -14.70 -5.58
C GLU A 282 -2.20 -13.49 -6.47
N PHE A 283 -2.44 -12.29 -5.93
CA PHE A 283 -2.66 -11.08 -6.72
C PHE A 283 -1.60 -9.98 -6.52
N LEU A 284 -0.96 -9.87 -5.34
CA LEU A 284 -0.06 -8.74 -5.04
C LEU A 284 1.44 -9.09 -4.95
N PHE A 285 1.84 -10.31 -4.57
CA PHE A 285 3.26 -10.59 -4.22
C PHE A 285 3.82 -11.99 -4.55
N LYS A 286 3.04 -12.88 -5.15
CA LYS A 286 3.50 -14.14 -5.76
C LYS A 286 2.81 -14.36 -7.10
N PHE A 287 3.50 -13.90 -8.14
CA PHE A 287 4.07 -14.82 -9.11
C PHE A 287 5.58 -14.54 -9.25
#